data_AF-A0A4U8TQ84-F1
#
_entry.id   AF-A0A4U8TQ84-F1
#
_cell.length_a   1.000
_cell.length_b   1.000
_cell.length_c   1.000
_cell.angle_alpha   90.00
_cell.angle_beta   90.00
_cell.angle_gamma   90.00
#
_symmetry.space_group_name_H-M   'P 1'
#
loop_
_entity.id
_entity.type
_entity.pdbx_description
1 polymer ?
#
loop_
_entity_poly.entity_id
_entity_poly.type
_entity_poly.pdbx_seq_one_letter_code
_entity_poly.pdbx_strand_id
1 'polypeptide(L)'
;MIAIGFYIKWDKFSLTNKGNVVGDELLAESLAKAINQQYPHIQAQTYAPNFLPTQPLDAMIYLNEVEEILPIARKNIFYFQNGFPDTQSHFPTEYIHNFDALFCFSQKMLDEYAHKISIPYIYVPFGVDTDLFFPREEILPQSPQYAQAQHYKCDVAYIGNDIKGEEATMRYLYPALNFDFGLFGNWHIPRSRFKLWKNFKKLSPYQKPFERISRGKIPQEWVPYLYSNTKINLNCTMQSCIEWDVITLRTLEVLACKGFLISDKVPSATTILKDCLVFTEGGNDLIEKIRYYLDNQNKARKIAQKGYEYVTQHCTINQRANDIINFLQKDVL
;
A
#
# COMPACT_ATOMS: atom_id res chain seq x y z
N MET A 1 20.19 24.38 0.05
CA MET A 1 19.29 23.25 0.32
C MET A 1 18.71 22.83 -1.01
N ILE A 2 18.77 21.54 -1.36
CA ILE A 2 18.09 21.00 -2.53
C ILE A 2 16.63 20.78 -2.14
N ALA A 3 15.68 21.32 -2.91
CA ALA A 3 14.25 21.19 -2.63
C ALA A 3 13.62 20.14 -3.55
N ILE A 4 13.05 19.08 -2.96
CA ILE A 4 12.41 17.97 -3.68
C ILE A 4 10.93 17.88 -3.28
N GLY A 5 10.05 17.83 -4.28
CA GLY A 5 8.63 17.59 -4.07
C GLY A 5 8.20 16.18 -4.45
N PHE A 6 7.25 15.61 -3.70
CA PHE A 6 6.45 14.47 -4.12
C PHE A 6 5.01 14.92 -4.34
N TYR A 7 4.48 14.81 -5.55
CA TYR A 7 3.13 15.25 -5.88
C TYR A 7 2.18 14.07 -6.03
N ILE A 8 1.05 14.13 -5.33
CA ILE A 8 -0.07 13.20 -5.47
C ILE A 8 -1.26 13.91 -6.13
N LYS A 9 -2.07 13.20 -6.93
CA LYS A 9 -3.26 13.79 -7.57
C LYS A 9 -4.46 14.01 -6.62
N TRP A 10 -4.37 13.46 -5.41
CA TRP A 10 -5.42 13.50 -4.40
C TRP A 10 -5.23 14.69 -3.45
N ASP A 11 -6.30 15.13 -2.79
CA ASP A 11 -6.18 16.09 -1.69
C ASP A 11 -5.33 15.54 -0.55
N LYS A 12 -4.45 16.39 0.00
CA LYS A 12 -3.67 16.11 1.20
C LYS A 12 -4.57 16.00 2.44
N PHE A 13 -4.04 15.35 3.48
CA PHE A 13 -4.65 15.11 4.78
C PHE A 13 -5.76 14.05 4.74
N SER A 14 -5.55 12.97 4.00
CA SER A 14 -6.52 11.86 3.91
C SER A 14 -6.79 11.20 5.27
N LEU A 15 -5.84 11.29 6.21
CA LEU A 15 -5.99 10.77 7.57
C LEU A 15 -7.01 11.52 8.43
N THR A 16 -7.20 12.82 8.20
CA THR A 16 -8.14 13.64 8.96
C THR A 16 -9.48 13.84 8.22
N ASN A 17 -9.54 13.43 6.95
CA ASN A 17 -10.75 13.54 6.13
C ASN A 17 -11.71 12.34 6.31
N LYS A 18 -12.99 12.55 5.99
CA LYS A 18 -14.03 11.51 5.99
C LYS A 18 -13.89 10.50 4.85
N GLY A 19 -13.16 10.83 3.77
CA GLY A 19 -12.88 9.96 2.61
C GLY A 19 -11.89 8.82 2.87
N ASN A 20 -11.56 8.02 1.86
CA ASN A 20 -10.60 6.92 2.05
C ASN A 20 -9.21 7.43 2.44
N VAL A 21 -8.48 6.63 3.23
CA VAL A 21 -7.04 6.83 3.40
C VAL A 21 -6.37 6.60 2.05
N VAL A 22 -5.51 7.54 1.65
CA VAL A 22 -4.82 7.53 0.36
C VAL A 22 -3.43 6.91 0.55
N GLY A 23 -3.19 5.75 -0.07
CA GLY A 23 -1.88 5.06 0.01
C GLY A 23 -0.74 5.88 -0.59
N ASP A 24 -1.00 6.59 -1.69
CA ASP A 24 -0.02 7.45 -2.36
C ASP A 24 0.50 8.56 -1.43
N GLU A 25 -0.38 9.14 -0.58
CA GLU A 25 0.00 10.13 0.42
C GLU A 25 0.94 9.52 1.46
N LEU A 26 0.59 8.35 2.01
CA LEU A 26 1.40 7.67 3.03
C LEU A 26 2.80 7.31 2.50
N LEU A 27 2.88 6.84 1.26
CA LEU A 27 4.14 6.53 0.61
C LEU A 27 4.98 7.78 0.37
N ALA A 28 4.38 8.85 -0.17
CA ALA A 28 5.07 10.12 -0.41
C ALA A 28 5.61 10.73 0.88
N GLU A 29 4.80 10.74 1.95
CA GLU A 29 5.22 11.25 3.27
C GLU A 29 6.36 10.40 3.86
N SER A 30 6.30 9.07 3.70
CA SER A 30 7.36 8.17 4.16
C SER A 30 8.67 8.39 3.40
N LEU A 31 8.61 8.58 2.07
CA LEU A 31 9.79 8.91 1.24
C LEU A 31 10.37 10.28 1.62
N ALA A 32 9.52 11.30 1.75
CA ALA A 32 9.96 12.64 2.11
C ALA A 32 10.64 12.65 3.50
N LYS A 33 10.03 11.98 4.49
CA LYS A 33 10.61 11.79 5.81
C LYS A 33 11.96 11.08 5.75
N ALA A 34 12.06 9.96 5.04
CA ALA A 34 13.28 9.17 4.91
C ALA A 34 14.43 9.96 4.25
N ILE A 35 14.11 10.78 3.23
CA ILE A 35 15.08 11.65 2.57
C ILE A 35 15.57 12.74 3.54
N ASN A 36 14.65 13.44 4.22
CA ASN A 36 15.00 14.49 5.17
C ASN A 36 15.88 13.98 6.33
N GLN A 37 15.65 12.75 6.78
CA GLN A 37 16.46 12.13 7.83
C GLN A 37 17.86 11.72 7.35
N GLN A 38 17.98 11.17 6.14
CA GLN A 38 19.24 10.64 5.60
C GLN A 38 20.13 11.72 4.95
N TYR A 39 19.53 12.80 4.44
CA TYR A 39 20.23 13.82 3.66
C TYR A 39 19.96 15.23 4.20
N PRO A 40 20.72 15.72 5.19
CA PRO A 40 20.47 17.02 5.85
C PRO A 40 20.54 18.26 4.96
N HIS A 41 21.08 18.12 3.74
CA HIS A 41 21.18 19.19 2.74
C HIS A 41 20.00 19.21 1.75
N ILE A 42 19.09 18.24 1.86
CA ILE A 42 17.86 18.10 1.06
C ILE A 42 16.66 18.41 1.94
N GLN A 43 15.68 19.13 1.37
CA GLN A 43 14.36 19.33 1.95
C GLN A 43 13.33 18.67 1.02
N ALA A 44 12.78 17.56 1.45
CA ALA A 44 11.74 16.83 0.74
C ALA A 44 10.36 17.09 1.37
N GLN A 45 9.33 17.27 0.54
CA GLN A 45 7.96 17.50 1.02
C GLN A 45 6.92 16.93 0.06
N THR A 46 5.80 16.45 0.61
CA THR A 46 4.64 16.01 -0.18
C THR A 46 3.70 17.18 -0.49
N TYR A 47 3.30 17.30 -1.75
CA TYR A 47 2.40 18.30 -2.31
C TYR A 47 1.17 17.64 -2.95
N ALA A 48 0.11 18.43 -3.11
CA ALA A 48 -1.20 18.01 -3.59
C ALA A 48 -1.95 19.21 -4.22
N PRO A 49 -3.08 19.00 -4.93
CA PRO A 49 -3.86 20.10 -5.50
C PRO A 49 -4.28 21.17 -4.48
N ASN A 50 -4.61 20.76 -3.25
CA ASN A 50 -4.99 21.64 -2.14
C ASN A 50 -3.79 22.10 -1.28
N PHE A 51 -2.57 21.69 -1.62
CA PHE A 51 -1.35 21.98 -0.87
C PHE A 51 -0.16 22.07 -1.84
N LEU A 52 -0.12 23.15 -2.62
CA LEU A 52 0.90 23.40 -3.64
C LEU A 52 2.17 24.02 -3.06
N PRO A 53 3.33 23.81 -3.69
CA PRO A 53 4.57 24.50 -3.32
C PRO A 53 4.44 26.01 -3.53
N THR A 54 5.04 26.79 -2.62
CA THR A 54 5.07 28.26 -2.69
C THR A 54 6.42 28.82 -3.14
N GLN A 55 7.41 27.94 -3.31
CA GLN A 55 8.77 28.26 -3.74
C GLN A 55 9.20 27.30 -4.87
N PRO A 56 10.12 27.71 -5.75
CA PRO A 56 10.68 26.83 -6.77
C PRO A 56 11.35 25.59 -6.16
N LEU A 57 11.29 24.47 -6.88
CA LEU A 57 11.89 23.19 -6.49
C LEU A 57 12.99 22.78 -7.48
N ASP A 58 13.98 22.03 -7.01
CA ASP A 58 14.98 21.42 -7.87
C ASP A 58 14.39 20.23 -8.64
N ALA A 59 13.55 19.43 -7.98
CA ALA A 59 12.85 18.32 -8.60
C ALA A 59 11.42 18.14 -8.04
N MET A 60 10.49 17.73 -8.89
CA MET A 60 9.15 17.25 -8.52
C MET A 60 8.94 15.82 -9.03
N ILE A 61 8.54 14.91 -8.14
CA ILE A 61 8.25 13.51 -8.43
C ILE A 61 6.73 13.32 -8.37
N TYR A 62 6.10 12.99 -9.49
CA TYR A 62 4.66 12.80 -9.62
C TYR A 62 4.29 11.32 -9.45
N LEU A 63 3.58 10.97 -8.36
CA LEU A 63 3.17 9.58 -8.07
C LEU A 63 1.96 9.11 -8.89
N ASN A 64 1.31 10.04 -9.57
CA ASN A 64 0.12 9.79 -10.37
C ASN A 64 0.19 10.58 -11.67
N GLU A 65 -0.64 10.17 -12.63
CA GLU A 65 -0.88 10.96 -13.82
C GLU A 65 -1.45 12.33 -13.46
N VAL A 66 -0.95 13.35 -14.15
CA VAL A 66 -1.37 14.74 -14.09
C VAL A 66 -1.74 15.25 -15.49
N GLU A 67 -2.73 16.14 -15.54
CA GLU A 67 -3.13 16.81 -16.78
C GLU A 67 -2.05 17.77 -17.28
N GLU A 68 -1.39 18.48 -16.35
CA GLU A 68 -0.32 19.43 -16.63
C GLU A 68 0.79 19.31 -15.60
N ILE A 69 2.04 19.36 -16.07
CA ILE A 69 3.23 19.44 -15.22
C ILE A 69 3.35 20.86 -14.68
N LEU A 70 3.40 21.00 -13.36
CA LEU A 70 3.47 22.30 -12.71
C LEU A 70 4.79 23.02 -13.07
N PRO A 71 4.77 24.28 -13.54
CA PRO A 71 5.97 25.02 -13.92
C PRO A 71 6.73 25.58 -12.70
N ILE A 72 6.93 24.75 -11.67
CA ILE A 72 7.54 25.13 -10.38
C ILE A 72 8.82 24.37 -10.05
N ALA A 73 9.10 23.28 -10.77
CA ALA A 73 10.30 22.48 -10.58
C ALA A 73 11.22 22.52 -11.80
N ARG A 74 12.55 22.55 -11.56
CA ARG A 74 13.54 22.48 -12.64
C ARG A 74 13.55 21.13 -13.34
N LYS A 75 13.26 20.05 -12.60
CA LYS A 75 13.18 18.68 -13.09
C LYS A 75 11.87 18.02 -12.67
N ASN A 76 11.25 17.28 -13.59
CA ASN A 76 9.97 16.63 -13.38
C ASN A 76 10.12 15.14 -13.65
N ILE A 77 9.82 14.32 -12.65
CA ILE A 77 9.99 12.87 -12.68
C ILE A 77 8.62 12.24 -12.55
N PHE A 78 8.30 11.29 -13.42
CA PHE A 78 7.08 10.50 -13.28
C PHE A 78 7.39 9.21 -12.49
N TYR A 79 6.70 9.00 -11.38
CA TYR A 79 6.75 7.75 -10.64
C TYR A 79 5.51 6.92 -10.96
N PHE A 80 5.68 5.99 -11.89
CA PHE A 80 4.61 5.12 -12.37
C PHE A 80 4.31 4.04 -11.33
N GLN A 81 3.26 4.25 -10.53
CA GLN A 81 2.85 3.39 -9.40
C GLN A 81 1.45 2.75 -9.54
N ASN A 82 0.72 3.00 -10.63
CA ASN A 82 -0.61 2.44 -10.86
C ASN A 82 -0.80 2.15 -12.35
N GLY A 83 -1.39 1.00 -12.70
CA GLY A 83 -1.83 0.74 -14.08
C GLY A 83 -2.97 1.67 -14.49
N PHE A 84 -3.09 1.97 -15.79
CA PHE A 84 -4.15 2.84 -16.31
C PHE A 84 -5.54 2.20 -16.13
N PRO A 85 -6.55 2.95 -15.64
CA PRO A 85 -7.89 2.39 -15.37
C PRO A 85 -8.70 1.95 -16.58
N ASP A 86 -8.39 2.42 -17.79
CA ASP A 86 -9.20 2.16 -18.99
C ASP A 86 -8.48 1.25 -20.00
N THR A 87 -9.16 0.13 -20.28
CA THR A 87 -9.06 -0.75 -21.45
C THR A 87 -7.72 -0.79 -22.19
N GLN A 88 -7.02 -1.90 -22.00
CA GLN A 88 -5.67 -2.21 -22.47
C GLN A 88 -4.60 -1.51 -21.62
N SER A 89 -4.01 -2.33 -20.77
CA SER A 89 -2.82 -2.14 -19.97
C SER A 89 -1.61 -1.73 -20.81
N HIS A 90 -1.68 -0.55 -21.42
CA HIS A 90 -0.62 0.01 -22.24
C HIS A 90 0.28 0.86 -21.37
N PHE A 91 1.56 0.55 -21.39
CA PHE A 91 2.59 1.43 -20.87
C PHE A 91 2.55 2.76 -21.63
N PRO A 92 2.39 3.91 -20.95
CA PRO A 92 1.96 5.17 -21.56
C PRO A 92 3.16 5.91 -22.17
N THR A 93 3.74 5.31 -23.22
CA THR A 93 5.04 5.71 -23.76
C THR A 93 5.09 7.20 -24.12
N GLU A 94 4.09 7.71 -24.85
CA GLU A 94 4.04 9.13 -25.22
C GLU A 94 3.93 10.06 -24.00
N TYR A 95 3.19 9.64 -22.98
CA TYR A 95 2.99 10.43 -21.76
C TYR A 95 4.27 10.58 -20.96
N ILE A 96 5.04 9.49 -20.79
CA ILE A 96 6.28 9.53 -19.99
C ILE A 96 7.35 10.44 -20.59
N HIS A 97 7.36 10.64 -21.91
CA HIS A 97 8.34 11.51 -22.57
C HIS A 97 8.15 13.00 -22.28
N ASN A 98 7.05 13.38 -21.62
CA ASN A 98 6.86 14.73 -21.09
C ASN A 98 7.67 15.00 -19.81
N PHE A 99 8.30 13.97 -19.23
CA PHE A 99 9.07 14.05 -17.99
C PHE A 99 10.57 13.87 -18.27
N ASP A 100 11.39 14.38 -17.35
CA ASP A 100 12.85 14.27 -17.41
C ASP A 100 13.35 12.85 -17.07
N ALA A 101 12.60 12.11 -16.26
CA ALA A 101 12.93 10.74 -15.88
C ALA A 101 11.70 9.94 -15.45
N LEU A 102 11.87 8.61 -15.39
CA LEU A 102 10.84 7.66 -14.97
C LEU A 102 11.30 6.82 -13.77
N PHE A 103 10.52 6.80 -12.70
CA PHE A 103 10.59 5.77 -11.66
C PHE A 103 9.51 4.74 -11.94
N CYS A 104 9.87 3.46 -12.00
CA CYS A 104 8.90 2.39 -12.23
C CYS A 104 8.90 1.40 -11.07
N PHE A 105 7.73 1.15 -10.49
CA PHE A 105 7.53 0.18 -9.41
C PHE A 105 7.53 -1.30 -9.83
N SER A 106 7.60 -1.60 -11.13
CA SER A 106 7.50 -2.96 -11.67
C SER A 106 8.71 -3.27 -12.55
N GLN A 107 9.51 -4.27 -12.16
CA GLN A 107 10.60 -4.76 -12.99
C GLN A 107 10.05 -5.39 -14.27
N LYS A 108 8.92 -6.12 -14.17
CA LYS A 108 8.24 -6.73 -15.32
C LYS A 108 7.86 -5.69 -16.38
N MET A 109 7.32 -4.53 -15.98
CA MET A 109 7.04 -3.44 -16.92
C MET A 109 8.32 -2.92 -17.58
N LEU A 110 9.39 -2.70 -16.82
CA LEU A 110 10.65 -2.24 -17.40
C LEU A 110 11.21 -3.26 -18.40
N ASP A 111 11.20 -4.55 -18.07
CA ASP A 111 11.68 -5.60 -18.97
C ASP A 111 10.86 -5.64 -20.28
N GLU A 112 9.55 -5.47 -20.18
CA GLU A 112 8.63 -5.49 -21.32
C GLU A 112 8.74 -4.23 -22.20
N TYR A 113 8.93 -3.05 -21.59
CA TYR A 113 8.84 -1.75 -22.27
C TYR A 113 10.16 -0.98 -22.37
N ALA A 114 11.29 -1.49 -21.90
CA ALA A 114 12.60 -0.82 -21.96
C ALA A 114 12.94 -0.29 -23.36
N HIS A 115 12.61 -1.05 -24.41
CA HIS A 115 12.84 -0.68 -25.81
C HIS A 115 12.02 0.54 -26.28
N LYS A 116 11.01 0.96 -25.52
CA LYS A 116 10.16 2.13 -25.79
C LYS A 116 10.52 3.34 -24.92
N ILE A 117 11.37 3.17 -23.91
CA ILE A 117 11.73 4.24 -22.97
C ILE A 117 13.03 4.90 -23.47
N SER A 118 12.96 6.18 -23.81
CA SER A 118 14.09 6.98 -24.31
C SER A 118 14.60 8.02 -23.32
N ILE A 119 14.00 8.10 -22.13
CA ILE A 119 14.41 8.95 -21.01
C ILE A 119 15.12 8.12 -19.94
N PRO A 120 15.94 8.72 -19.06
CA PRO A 120 16.49 8.03 -17.90
C PRO A 120 15.40 7.37 -17.05
N TYR A 121 15.65 6.14 -16.58
CA TYR A 121 14.71 5.42 -15.73
C TYR A 121 15.39 4.52 -14.69
N ILE A 122 14.67 4.22 -13.61
CA ILE A 122 15.10 3.29 -12.56
C ILE A 122 13.92 2.48 -12.00
N TYR A 123 14.20 1.25 -11.60
CA TYR A 123 13.28 0.42 -10.83
C TYR A 123 13.23 0.89 -9.36
N VAL A 124 12.05 1.30 -8.90
CA VAL A 124 11.82 1.74 -7.52
C VAL A 124 10.54 1.06 -7.00
N PRO A 125 10.64 -0.13 -6.38
CA PRO A 125 9.47 -0.78 -5.78
C PRO A 125 9.02 -0.07 -4.51
N PHE A 126 7.89 -0.48 -3.96
CA PHE A 126 7.48 0.00 -2.64
C PHE A 126 8.51 -0.34 -1.56
N GLY A 127 8.57 0.50 -0.53
CA GLY A 127 9.33 0.28 0.69
C GLY A 127 8.48 0.54 1.92
N VAL A 128 8.81 -0.09 3.04
CA VAL A 128 8.09 0.06 4.31
C VAL A 128 8.79 1.04 5.23
N ASP A 129 8.05 1.97 5.83
CA ASP A 129 8.55 2.85 6.90
C ASP A 129 8.68 2.06 8.20
N THR A 130 9.89 1.59 8.50
CA THR A 130 10.20 0.80 9.69
C THR A 130 10.21 1.61 10.99
N ASP A 131 10.16 2.94 10.94
CA ASP A 131 9.95 3.75 12.15
C ASP A 131 8.49 3.70 12.61
N LEU A 132 7.55 3.53 11.67
CA LEU A 132 6.12 3.41 11.95
C LEU A 132 5.71 1.94 12.13
N PHE A 133 6.08 1.10 11.15
CA PHE A 133 5.75 -0.31 11.08
C PHE A 133 6.85 -1.16 11.68
N PHE A 134 6.70 -1.43 12.98
CA PHE A 134 7.54 -2.36 13.73
C PHE A 134 6.68 -3.17 14.71
N PRO A 135 7.19 -4.29 15.26
CA PRO A 135 6.42 -5.17 16.14
C PRO A 135 5.94 -4.45 17.41
N ARG A 136 4.65 -4.59 17.73
CA ARG A 136 4.03 -4.02 18.93
C ARG A 136 3.63 -5.10 19.91
N GLU A 137 3.94 -4.90 21.18
CA GLU A 137 3.48 -5.78 22.25
C GLU A 137 1.98 -5.59 22.53
N GLU A 138 1.35 -6.61 23.11
CA GLU A 138 -0.05 -6.52 23.55
C GLU A 138 -0.19 -5.47 24.66
N ILE A 139 -1.22 -4.63 24.56
CA ILE A 139 -1.46 -3.59 25.55
C ILE A 139 -2.12 -4.21 26.79
N LEU A 140 -1.51 -3.99 27.96
CA LEU A 140 -1.96 -4.56 29.23
C LEU A 140 -3.23 -3.85 29.78
N PRO A 141 -4.08 -4.54 30.58
CA PRO A 141 -5.35 -4.01 31.09
C PRO A 141 -5.29 -2.66 31.83
N GLN A 142 -4.16 -2.35 32.46
CA GLN A 142 -3.92 -1.12 33.22
C GLN A 142 -3.54 0.08 32.34
N SER A 143 -3.26 -0.14 31.05
CA SER A 143 -2.91 0.94 30.13
C SER A 143 -4.14 1.82 29.82
N PRO A 144 -4.00 3.15 29.74
CA PRO A 144 -5.09 4.02 29.29
C PRO A 144 -5.55 3.71 27.85
N GLN A 145 -4.71 3.02 27.07
CA GLN A 145 -5.01 2.64 25.69
C GLN A 145 -5.71 1.27 25.58
N TYR A 146 -5.92 0.55 26.70
CA TYR A 146 -6.45 -0.82 26.67
C TYR A 146 -7.83 -0.93 26.02
N ALA A 147 -8.75 0.00 26.33
CA ALA A 147 -10.09 -0.01 25.74
C ALA A 147 -10.05 0.10 24.21
N GLN A 148 -9.15 0.94 23.68
CA GLN A 148 -8.94 1.08 22.24
C GLN A 148 -8.27 -0.17 21.65
N ALA A 149 -7.29 -0.74 22.35
CA ALA A 149 -6.65 -2.00 21.95
C ALA A 149 -7.65 -3.15 21.82
N GLN A 150 -8.63 -3.25 22.73
CA GLN A 150 -9.67 -4.28 22.67
C GLN A 150 -10.59 -4.13 21.44
N HIS A 151 -10.78 -2.92 20.92
CA HIS A 151 -11.55 -2.71 19.68
C HIS A 151 -10.91 -3.40 18.46
N TYR A 152 -9.58 -3.56 18.48
CA TYR A 152 -8.81 -4.19 17.40
C TYR A 152 -8.62 -5.70 17.56
N LYS A 153 -9.06 -6.28 18.68
CA LYS A 153 -8.92 -7.72 18.94
C LYS A 153 -9.76 -8.54 17.94
N CYS A 154 -9.10 -9.45 17.25
CA CYS A 154 -9.69 -10.44 16.34
C CYS A 154 -8.66 -11.53 16.03
N ASP A 155 -9.14 -12.70 15.62
CA ASP A 155 -8.25 -13.80 15.20
C ASP A 155 -7.74 -13.61 13.77
N VAL A 156 -8.58 -13.07 12.89
CA VAL A 156 -8.25 -12.81 11.48
C VAL A 156 -8.53 -11.35 11.18
N ALA A 157 -7.63 -10.64 10.49
CA ALA A 157 -7.84 -9.23 10.15
C ALA A 157 -7.59 -8.92 8.68
N TYR A 158 -8.31 -7.92 8.16
CA TYR A 158 -8.01 -7.25 6.89
C TYR A 158 -8.23 -5.75 7.02
N ILE A 159 -7.26 -4.96 6.55
CA ILE A 159 -7.39 -3.51 6.40
C ILE A 159 -7.44 -3.17 4.91
N GLY A 160 -8.55 -2.62 4.44
CA GLY A 160 -8.69 -2.10 3.08
C GLY A 160 -10.09 -1.61 2.77
N ASN A 161 -10.27 -1.03 1.58
CA ASN A 161 -11.55 -0.51 1.13
C ASN A 161 -12.16 -1.44 0.05
N ASP A 162 -13.45 -1.25 -0.23
CA ASP A 162 -14.19 -1.98 -1.28
C ASP A 162 -13.76 -1.52 -2.71
N ILE A 163 -12.54 -1.88 -3.11
CA ILE A 163 -11.93 -1.49 -4.39
C ILE A 163 -11.33 -2.66 -5.18
N LYS A 164 -11.46 -3.90 -4.69
CA LYS A 164 -10.84 -5.10 -5.29
C LYS A 164 -11.72 -5.78 -6.34
N GLY A 165 -13.00 -5.41 -6.40
CA GLY A 165 -13.98 -6.06 -7.24
C GLY A 165 -14.59 -7.32 -6.60
N GLU A 166 -15.73 -7.75 -7.15
CA GLU A 166 -16.54 -8.82 -6.57
C GLU A 166 -15.81 -10.16 -6.52
N GLU A 167 -15.17 -10.55 -7.62
CA GLU A 167 -14.50 -11.85 -7.71
C GLU A 167 -13.39 -12.00 -6.67
N ALA A 168 -12.45 -11.05 -6.64
CA ALA A 168 -11.33 -11.07 -5.69
C ALA A 168 -11.82 -10.99 -4.24
N THR A 169 -12.83 -10.18 -3.96
CA THR A 169 -13.37 -10.03 -2.60
C THR A 169 -14.08 -11.31 -2.13
N MET A 170 -14.90 -11.92 -2.99
CA MET A 170 -15.56 -13.19 -2.71
C MET A 170 -14.56 -14.34 -2.56
N ARG A 171 -13.44 -14.29 -3.29
CA ARG A 171 -12.42 -15.34 -3.28
C ARG A 171 -11.46 -15.25 -2.10
N TYR A 172 -10.97 -14.05 -1.78
CA TYR A 172 -9.85 -13.89 -0.84
C TYR A 172 -10.21 -13.25 0.50
N LEU A 173 -11.43 -12.70 0.67
CA LEU A 173 -11.85 -12.07 1.92
C LEU A 173 -13.13 -12.68 2.49
N TYR A 174 -14.15 -12.90 1.64
CA TYR A 174 -15.44 -13.43 2.09
C TYR A 174 -15.36 -14.74 2.90
N PRO A 175 -14.46 -15.71 2.59
CA PRO A 175 -14.34 -16.93 3.37
C PRO A 175 -13.92 -16.70 4.83
N ALA A 176 -13.33 -15.55 5.16
CA ALA A 176 -12.93 -15.19 6.52
C ALA A 176 -14.14 -14.95 7.45
N LEU A 177 -15.35 -14.73 6.91
CA LEU A 177 -16.58 -14.60 7.71
C LEU A 177 -16.92 -15.83 8.56
N ASN A 178 -16.28 -16.97 8.30
CA ASN A 178 -16.41 -18.19 9.09
C ASN A 178 -15.63 -18.14 10.43
N PHE A 179 -14.92 -17.05 10.69
CA PHE A 179 -14.01 -16.88 11.84
C PHE A 179 -14.26 -15.55 12.54
N ASP A 180 -13.56 -15.30 13.65
CA ASP A 180 -13.53 -13.97 14.30
C ASP A 180 -12.73 -12.98 13.44
N PHE A 181 -13.42 -12.40 12.47
CA PHE A 181 -12.85 -11.57 11.41
C PHE A 181 -13.03 -10.08 11.70
N GLY A 182 -11.92 -9.39 11.94
CA GLY A 182 -11.82 -7.94 12.01
C GLY A 182 -11.66 -7.33 10.62
N LEU A 183 -12.72 -6.69 10.13
CA LEU A 183 -12.70 -5.96 8.86
C LEU A 183 -12.59 -4.46 9.11
N PHE A 184 -11.54 -3.83 8.59
CA PHE A 184 -11.27 -2.40 8.78
C PHE A 184 -11.17 -1.68 7.43
N GLY A 185 -11.62 -0.43 7.39
CA GLY A 185 -11.68 0.41 6.21
C GLY A 185 -13.10 0.82 5.82
N ASN A 186 -13.24 1.41 4.63
CA ASN A 186 -14.51 1.88 4.12
C ASN A 186 -15.23 0.78 3.33
N TRP A 187 -16.21 0.16 3.98
CA TRP A 187 -17.09 -0.90 3.45
C TRP A 187 -18.56 -0.50 3.47
N HIS A 188 -18.85 0.79 3.69
CA HIS A 188 -20.21 1.29 3.74
C HIS A 188 -20.82 1.29 2.34
N ILE A 189 -22.05 0.81 2.21
CA ILE A 189 -22.78 0.81 0.94
C ILE A 189 -23.36 2.21 0.73
N PRO A 190 -22.91 2.98 -0.29
CA PRO A 190 -23.44 4.31 -0.53
C PRO A 190 -24.94 4.28 -0.80
N ARG A 191 -25.70 5.06 -0.02
CA ARG A 191 -27.15 5.21 -0.19
C ARG A 191 -27.46 6.64 -0.58
N SER A 192 -28.09 6.85 -1.73
CA SER A 192 -28.58 8.17 -2.12
C SER A 192 -29.94 8.43 -1.48
N ARG A 193 -30.03 9.53 -0.71
CA ARG A 193 -31.31 10.02 -0.15
C ARG A 193 -32.20 10.69 -1.21
N PHE A 194 -31.59 11.27 -2.24
CA PHE A 194 -32.30 12.05 -3.28
C PHE A 194 -32.51 11.30 -4.59
N LYS A 195 -31.61 10.37 -4.94
CA LYS A 195 -31.69 9.57 -6.16
C LYS A 195 -31.92 8.11 -5.80
N LEU A 196 -33.12 7.79 -5.29
CA LEU A 196 -33.46 6.44 -4.79
C LEU A 196 -33.21 5.34 -5.82
N TRP A 197 -33.33 5.64 -7.12
CA TRP A 197 -33.02 4.68 -8.18
C TRP A 197 -31.57 4.18 -8.16
N LYS A 198 -30.62 5.01 -7.67
CA LYS A 198 -29.22 4.60 -7.49
C LYS A 198 -29.06 3.50 -6.42
N ASN A 199 -30.05 3.34 -5.53
CA ASN A 199 -30.05 2.33 -4.49
C ASN A 199 -30.56 0.97 -4.98
N PHE A 200 -31.16 0.88 -6.17
CA PHE A 200 -31.61 -0.40 -6.77
C PHE A 200 -30.49 -1.13 -7.51
N LYS A 201 -29.24 -0.66 -7.44
CA LYS A 201 -28.09 -1.39 -8.00
C LYS A 201 -28.00 -2.75 -7.33
N LYS A 202 -27.83 -3.81 -8.14
CA LYS A 202 -27.56 -5.15 -7.62
C LYS A 202 -26.28 -5.10 -6.80
N LEU A 203 -26.41 -5.46 -5.52
CA LEU A 203 -25.28 -5.55 -4.62
C LEU A 203 -24.61 -6.91 -4.79
N SER A 204 -23.28 -6.91 -4.72
CA SER A 204 -22.49 -8.12 -4.66
C SER A 204 -22.77 -8.87 -3.35
N PRO A 205 -22.66 -10.22 -3.32
CA PRO A 205 -23.04 -11.00 -2.15
C PRO A 205 -22.33 -10.61 -0.84
N TYR A 206 -21.08 -10.13 -0.93
CA TYR A 206 -20.28 -9.73 0.23
C TYR A 206 -20.68 -8.38 0.84
N GLN A 207 -21.31 -7.48 0.09
CA GLN A 207 -21.40 -6.07 0.49
C GLN A 207 -22.21 -5.87 1.78
N LYS A 208 -23.38 -6.52 1.90
CA LYS A 208 -24.21 -6.42 3.12
C LYS A 208 -23.55 -7.08 4.34
N PRO A 209 -22.99 -8.30 4.25
CA PRO A 209 -22.19 -8.87 5.34
C PRO A 209 -21.03 -7.98 5.77
N PHE A 210 -20.27 -7.44 4.83
CA PHE A 210 -19.07 -6.64 5.13
C PHE A 210 -19.41 -5.28 5.72
N GLU A 211 -20.46 -4.60 5.24
CA GLU A 211 -20.94 -3.38 5.88
C GLU A 211 -21.30 -3.61 7.36
N ARG A 212 -21.88 -4.78 7.68
CA ARG A 212 -22.31 -5.11 9.06
C ARG A 212 -21.13 -5.36 10.01
N ILE A 213 -20.07 -6.00 9.53
CA ILE A 213 -18.93 -6.38 10.38
C ILE A 213 -17.79 -5.36 10.34
N SER A 214 -17.82 -4.42 9.39
CA SER A 214 -16.78 -3.40 9.28
C SER A 214 -16.71 -2.56 10.55
N ARG A 215 -15.50 -2.47 11.11
CA ARG A 215 -15.17 -1.67 12.29
C ARG A 215 -14.75 -0.25 11.91
N GLY A 216 -14.93 0.13 10.65
CA GLY A 216 -14.57 1.45 10.13
C GLY A 216 -13.06 1.61 9.96
N LYS A 217 -12.63 2.86 9.80
CA LYS A 217 -11.20 3.18 9.62
C LYS A 217 -10.44 3.01 10.93
N ILE A 218 -9.20 2.56 10.80
CA ILE A 218 -8.23 2.50 11.88
C ILE A 218 -7.29 3.72 11.77
N PRO A 219 -7.01 4.43 12.88
CA PRO A 219 -5.96 5.45 12.90
C PRO A 219 -4.60 4.84 12.56
N GLN A 220 -3.74 5.58 11.86
CA GLN A 220 -2.49 5.03 11.30
C GLN A 220 -1.54 4.50 12.37
N GLU A 221 -1.47 5.17 13.52
CA GLU A 221 -0.63 4.75 14.65
C GLU A 221 -1.07 3.40 15.26
N TRP A 222 -2.31 2.98 15.00
CA TRP A 222 -2.88 1.71 15.46
C TRP A 222 -2.79 0.57 14.43
N VAL A 223 -2.48 0.89 13.17
CA VAL A 223 -2.28 -0.12 12.12
C VAL A 223 -1.17 -1.11 12.49
N PRO A 224 0.04 -0.66 12.92
CA PRO A 224 1.09 -1.57 13.37
C PRO A 224 0.69 -2.45 14.55
N TYR A 225 -0.14 -1.91 15.46
CA TYR A 225 -0.64 -2.67 16.62
C TYR A 225 -1.53 -3.82 16.18
N LEU A 226 -2.49 -3.57 15.28
CA LEU A 226 -3.34 -4.62 14.72
C LEU A 226 -2.49 -5.69 14.03
N TYR A 227 -1.60 -5.29 13.12
CA TYR A 227 -0.77 -6.24 12.37
C TYR A 227 0.10 -7.12 13.27
N SER A 228 0.63 -6.57 14.37
CA SER A 228 1.46 -7.32 15.32
C SER A 228 0.67 -8.29 16.20
N ASN A 229 -0.59 -7.95 16.53
CA ASN A 229 -1.36 -8.65 17.57
C ASN A 229 -2.52 -9.51 17.03
N THR A 230 -2.87 -9.40 15.74
CA THR A 230 -3.78 -10.35 15.10
C THR A 230 -3.06 -11.66 14.79
N LYS A 231 -3.71 -12.80 15.04
CA LYS A 231 -3.13 -14.14 14.78
C LYS A 231 -2.86 -14.37 13.29
N ILE A 232 -3.75 -13.90 12.42
CA ILE A 232 -3.65 -14.01 10.96
C ILE A 232 -4.09 -12.70 10.30
N ASN A 233 -3.17 -12.05 9.59
CA ASN A 233 -3.49 -10.94 8.70
C ASN A 233 -3.77 -11.49 7.30
N LEU A 234 -4.77 -10.93 6.62
CA LEU A 234 -5.08 -11.23 5.22
C LEU A 234 -4.59 -10.11 4.31
N ASN A 235 -4.19 -10.47 3.10
CA ASN A 235 -4.02 -9.53 1.99
C ASN A 235 -4.82 -10.00 0.76
N CYS A 236 -5.30 -9.01 0.01
CA CYS A 236 -5.98 -9.18 -1.26
C CYS A 236 -5.41 -8.12 -2.21
N THR A 237 -4.59 -8.58 -3.15
CA THR A 237 -3.79 -7.72 -4.02
C THR A 237 -4.69 -7.07 -5.06
N MET A 238 -4.35 -5.84 -5.46
CA MET A 238 -5.07 -5.22 -6.59
C MET A 238 -4.73 -5.99 -7.87
N GLN A 239 -5.70 -6.22 -8.74
CA GLN A 239 -5.49 -6.97 -9.98
C GLN A 239 -4.33 -6.41 -10.82
N SER A 240 -4.23 -5.08 -10.93
CA SER A 240 -3.11 -4.42 -11.63
C SER A 240 -1.74 -4.70 -11.00
N CYS A 241 -1.66 -4.86 -9.68
CA CYS A 241 -0.41 -5.26 -9.01
C CYS A 241 -0.05 -6.73 -9.31
N ILE A 242 -1.04 -7.62 -9.45
CA ILE A 242 -0.79 -9.02 -9.85
C ILE A 242 -0.28 -9.05 -11.30
N GLU A 243 -0.96 -8.36 -12.21
CA GLU A 243 -0.63 -8.29 -13.64
C GLU A 243 0.79 -7.77 -13.87
N TRP A 244 1.15 -6.72 -13.14
CA TRP A 244 2.47 -6.09 -13.23
C TRP A 244 3.48 -6.59 -12.21
N ASP A 245 3.18 -7.69 -11.54
CA ASP A 245 4.09 -8.40 -10.65
C ASP A 245 4.71 -7.52 -9.54
N VAL A 246 3.84 -6.78 -8.84
CA VAL A 246 4.21 -5.82 -7.79
C VAL A 246 3.80 -6.34 -6.42
N ILE A 247 4.78 -6.46 -5.52
CA ILE A 247 4.56 -6.73 -4.10
C ILE A 247 3.96 -5.48 -3.46
N THR A 248 2.76 -5.59 -2.88
CA THR A 248 2.05 -4.43 -2.34
C THR A 248 2.65 -3.90 -1.05
N LEU A 249 2.44 -2.61 -0.78
CA LEU A 249 2.85 -1.98 0.47
C LEU A 249 2.30 -2.72 1.71
N ARG A 250 1.03 -3.15 1.71
CA ARG A 250 0.44 -3.92 2.83
C ARG A 250 1.22 -5.19 3.14
N THR A 251 1.70 -5.90 2.12
CA THR A 251 2.52 -7.08 2.30
C THR A 251 3.77 -6.72 3.11
N LEU A 252 4.44 -5.62 2.76
CA LEU A 252 5.65 -5.18 3.47
C LEU A 252 5.34 -4.69 4.89
N GLU A 253 4.27 -3.91 5.06
CA GLU A 253 3.82 -3.39 6.37
C GLU A 253 3.51 -4.48 7.39
N VAL A 254 2.72 -5.50 7.00
CA VAL A 254 2.37 -6.61 7.89
C VAL A 254 3.63 -7.37 8.32
N LEU A 255 4.52 -7.66 7.36
CA LEU A 255 5.76 -8.37 7.66
C LEU A 255 6.70 -7.54 8.55
N ALA A 256 6.78 -6.23 8.36
CA ALA A 256 7.60 -5.34 9.19
C ALA A 256 7.08 -5.25 10.63
N CYS A 257 5.78 -5.45 10.84
CA CYS A 257 5.18 -5.62 12.16
C CYS A 257 5.35 -7.03 12.76
N LYS A 258 6.07 -7.94 12.08
CA LYS A 258 6.16 -9.36 12.44
C LYS A 258 4.78 -10.02 12.55
N GLY A 259 3.82 -9.52 11.76
CA GLY A 259 2.51 -10.11 11.62
C GLY A 259 2.56 -11.33 10.70
N PHE A 260 1.82 -12.38 11.05
CA PHE A 260 1.65 -13.52 10.16
C PHE A 260 0.67 -13.16 9.04
N LEU A 261 1.06 -13.40 7.79
CA LEU A 261 0.30 -12.98 6.60
C LEU A 261 -0.11 -14.19 5.75
N ILE A 262 -1.40 -14.23 5.39
CA ILE A 262 -1.91 -15.04 4.28
C ILE A 262 -2.28 -14.11 3.13
N SER A 263 -1.74 -14.34 1.94
CA SER A 263 -1.95 -13.49 0.76
C SER A 263 -2.34 -14.31 -0.47
N ASP A 264 -3.06 -13.67 -1.39
CA ASP A 264 -3.10 -14.12 -2.78
C ASP A 264 -1.71 -14.09 -3.44
N LYS A 265 -1.58 -14.73 -4.61
CA LYS A 265 -0.31 -14.93 -5.30
C LYS A 265 0.05 -13.76 -6.21
N VAL A 266 1.22 -13.18 -5.97
CA VAL A 266 1.96 -12.33 -6.90
C VAL A 266 3.19 -13.12 -7.36
N PRO A 267 3.45 -13.29 -8.68
CA PRO A 267 4.49 -14.20 -9.18
C PRO A 267 5.87 -14.03 -8.52
N SER A 268 6.43 -12.83 -8.53
CA SER A 268 7.69 -12.47 -7.88
C SER A 268 7.65 -12.76 -6.38
N ALA A 269 6.55 -12.44 -5.69
CA ALA A 269 6.39 -12.72 -4.26
C ALA A 269 6.49 -14.22 -3.96
N THR A 270 5.99 -15.11 -4.84
CA THR A 270 6.09 -16.57 -4.60
C THR A 270 7.52 -17.09 -4.61
N THR A 271 8.45 -16.34 -5.20
CA THR A 271 9.88 -16.65 -5.21
C THR A 271 10.61 -15.89 -4.11
N ILE A 272 10.42 -14.57 -4.06
CA ILE A 272 11.13 -13.66 -3.15
C ILE A 272 10.70 -13.86 -1.68
N LEU A 273 9.41 -14.14 -1.45
CA LEU A 273 8.81 -14.24 -0.12
C LEU A 273 8.30 -15.66 0.21
N LYS A 274 8.83 -16.69 -0.47
CA LYS A 274 8.36 -18.09 -0.41
C LYS A 274 8.19 -18.66 1.01
N ASP A 275 9.02 -18.23 1.95
CA ASP A 275 9.01 -18.65 3.35
C ASP A 275 8.62 -17.54 4.33
N CYS A 276 8.29 -16.36 3.82
CA CYS A 276 8.04 -15.14 4.60
C CYS A 276 6.55 -14.94 4.88
N LEU A 277 5.68 -15.57 4.10
CA LEU A 277 4.23 -15.52 4.22
C LEU A 277 3.61 -16.79 3.64
N VAL A 278 2.29 -16.94 3.78
CA VAL A 278 1.55 -18.07 3.20
C VAL A 278 0.70 -17.62 2.03
N PHE A 279 0.83 -18.29 0.90
CA PHE A 279 -0.01 -18.03 -0.27
C PHE A 279 -1.30 -18.85 -0.24
N THR A 280 -2.40 -18.27 -0.71
CA THR A 280 -3.70 -18.95 -0.86
C THR A 280 -4.24 -18.86 -2.29
N GLU A 281 -5.01 -19.87 -2.68
CA GLU A 281 -5.87 -19.85 -3.88
C GLU A 281 -7.26 -19.26 -3.60
N GLY A 282 -7.54 -18.83 -2.36
CA GLY A 282 -8.85 -18.34 -1.93
C GLY A 282 -9.86 -19.46 -1.67
N GLY A 283 -11.12 -19.09 -1.48
CA GLY A 283 -12.22 -20.04 -1.27
C GLY A 283 -11.95 -21.03 -0.14
N ASN A 284 -12.09 -22.33 -0.42
CA ASN A 284 -11.84 -23.39 0.56
C ASN A 284 -10.39 -23.46 1.04
N ASP A 285 -9.42 -23.19 0.15
CA ASP A 285 -8.00 -23.21 0.52
C ASP A 285 -7.69 -22.13 1.58
N LEU A 286 -8.32 -20.96 1.47
CA LEU A 286 -8.20 -19.91 2.49
C LEU A 286 -8.80 -20.36 3.83
N ILE A 287 -9.98 -20.98 3.81
CA ILE A 287 -10.64 -21.51 5.03
C ILE A 287 -9.75 -22.54 5.72
N GLU A 288 -9.21 -23.48 4.95
CA GLU A 288 -8.33 -24.54 5.47
C GLU A 288 -7.05 -23.97 6.05
N LYS A 289 -6.41 -23.00 5.39
CA LYS A 289 -5.21 -22.32 5.89
C LYS A 289 -5.48 -21.50 7.14
N ILE A 290 -6.56 -20.73 7.18
CA ILE A 290 -6.95 -19.99 8.38
C ILE A 290 -7.10 -20.96 9.56
N ARG A 291 -7.92 -22.02 9.39
CA ARG A 291 -8.13 -23.03 10.45
C ARG A 291 -6.80 -23.65 10.90
N TYR A 292 -5.99 -24.10 9.95
CA TYR A 292 -4.70 -24.72 10.24
C TYR A 292 -3.79 -23.80 11.06
N TYR A 293 -3.63 -22.54 10.65
CA TYR A 293 -2.70 -21.64 11.33
C TYR A 293 -3.25 -21.11 12.66
N LEU A 294 -4.57 -21.02 12.86
CA LEU A 294 -5.16 -20.80 14.17
C LEU A 294 -4.78 -21.91 15.16
N ASP A 295 -4.74 -23.17 14.71
CA ASP A 295 -4.31 -24.32 15.53
C ASP A 295 -2.77 -24.48 15.61
N ASN A 296 -2.00 -23.79 14.76
CA ASN A 296 -0.55 -23.93 14.62
C ASN A 296 0.20 -22.59 14.78
N GLN A 297 -0.13 -21.80 15.81
CA GLN A 297 0.44 -20.47 16.03
C GLN A 297 1.98 -20.43 16.11
N ASN A 298 2.63 -21.48 16.61
CA ASN A 298 4.10 -21.54 16.63
C ASN A 298 4.70 -21.60 15.22
N LYS A 299 4.04 -22.24 14.25
CA LYS A 299 4.47 -22.25 12.85
C LYS A 299 4.24 -20.88 12.21
N ALA A 300 3.08 -20.27 12.47
CA ALA A 300 2.75 -18.92 12.00
C ALA A 300 3.82 -17.90 12.45
N ARG A 301 4.20 -17.91 13.73
CA ARG A 301 5.24 -17.01 14.28
C ARG A 301 6.61 -17.19 13.62
N LYS A 302 7.01 -18.44 13.29
CA LYS A 302 8.28 -18.70 12.58
C LYS A 302 8.28 -18.11 11.17
N ILE A 303 7.17 -18.20 10.45
CA ILE A 303 7.01 -17.60 9.12
C ILE A 303 7.03 -16.08 9.22
N ALA A 304 6.27 -15.50 10.16
CA ALA A 304 6.23 -14.06 10.39
C ALA A 304 7.61 -13.49 10.77
N GLN A 305 8.41 -14.22 11.55
CA GLN A 305 9.78 -13.84 11.90
C GLN A 305 10.70 -13.79 10.67
N LYS A 306 10.63 -14.79 9.78
CA LYS A 306 11.38 -14.78 8.50
C LYS A 306 10.98 -13.59 7.63
N GLY A 307 9.67 -13.31 7.54
CA GLY A 307 9.17 -12.17 6.78
C GLY A 307 9.65 -10.84 7.33
N TYR A 308 9.62 -10.66 8.65
CA TYR A 308 10.16 -9.50 9.34
C TYR A 308 11.65 -9.28 9.04
N GLU A 309 12.46 -10.32 9.18
CA GLU A 309 13.91 -10.27 8.89
C GLU A 309 14.16 -9.85 7.44
N TYR A 310 13.43 -10.44 6.49
CA TYR A 310 13.59 -10.12 5.07
C TYR A 310 13.25 -8.65 4.77
N VAL A 311 12.07 -8.16 5.19
CA VAL A 311 11.63 -6.81 4.79
C VAL A 311 12.43 -5.70 5.48
N THR A 312 12.85 -5.91 6.73
CA THR A 312 13.69 -4.93 7.44
C THR A 312 15.11 -4.85 6.89
N GLN A 313 15.58 -5.90 6.22
CA GLN A 313 16.89 -5.92 5.57
C GLN A 313 16.86 -5.44 4.11
N HIS A 314 15.76 -5.66 3.37
CA HIS A 314 15.76 -5.52 1.91
C HIS A 314 14.65 -4.62 1.33
N CYS A 315 13.69 -4.20 2.15
CA CYS A 315 12.48 -3.54 1.66
C CYS A 315 12.16 -2.24 2.41
N THR A 316 13.13 -1.63 3.08
CA THR A 316 12.88 -0.40 3.86
C THR A 316 12.67 0.80 2.96
N ILE A 317 11.88 1.75 3.43
CA ILE A 317 11.70 3.03 2.74
C ILE A 317 13.01 3.82 2.63
N ASN A 318 13.91 3.65 3.60
CA ASN A 318 15.23 4.28 3.59
C ASN A 318 16.07 3.84 2.40
N GLN A 319 16.03 2.55 2.04
CA GLN A 319 16.69 2.05 0.82
C GLN A 319 16.09 2.67 -0.44
N ARG A 320 14.75 2.79 -0.52
CA ARG A 320 14.09 3.45 -1.65
C ARG A 320 14.43 4.94 -1.76
N ALA A 321 14.53 5.63 -0.64
CA ALA A 321 15.01 7.01 -0.61
C ALA A 321 16.45 7.11 -1.15
N ASN A 322 17.34 6.19 -0.76
CA ASN A 322 18.72 6.17 -1.28
C ASN A 322 18.77 5.87 -2.79
N ASP A 323 17.98 4.90 -3.27
CA ASP A 323 17.86 4.59 -4.69
C ASP A 323 17.43 5.84 -5.50
N ILE A 324 16.40 6.55 -5.02
CA ILE A 324 15.89 7.78 -5.64
C ILE A 324 16.94 8.89 -5.63
N ILE A 325 17.55 9.20 -4.48
CA ILE A 325 18.51 10.31 -4.37
C ILE A 325 19.77 10.05 -5.19
N ASN A 326 20.31 8.83 -5.15
CA ASN A 326 21.48 8.47 -5.94
C ASN A 326 21.21 8.61 -7.44
N PHE A 327 20.02 8.19 -7.91
CA PHE A 327 19.62 8.37 -9.29
C PHE A 327 19.48 9.86 -9.65
N LEU A 328 18.79 10.64 -8.82
CA LEU A 328 18.59 12.06 -9.07
C LEU A 328 19.93 12.81 -9.17
N GLN A 329 20.88 12.55 -8.27
CA GLN A 329 22.19 13.22 -8.27
C GLN A 329 23.09 12.85 -9.45
N LYS A 330 22.90 11.67 -10.03
CA LYS A 330 23.76 11.17 -11.10
C LYS A 330 23.24 11.53 -12.48
N ASP A 331 21.92 11.38 -12.66
CA ASP A 331 21.31 11.33 -13.98
C ASP A 331 20.28 12.47 -14.21
N VAL A 332 19.99 13.31 -13.20
CA VAL A 332 18.90 14.32 -13.28
C VAL A 332 19.29 15.74 -12.81
N LEU A 333 19.81 15.87 -11.59
CA LEU A 333 20.24 17.13 -10.94
C LEU A 333 21.68 17.48 -11.35
#